data_AF-A0A5C7LNN1-F1
#
_entry.id   AF-A0A5C7LNN1-F1
#
_cell.length_a   1.000
_cell.length_b   1.000
_cell.length_c   1.000
_cell.angle_alpha   90.00
_cell.angle_beta   90.00
_cell.angle_gamma   90.00
#
_symmetry.space_group_name_H-M   'P 1'
#
loop_
_entity.id
_entity.type
_entity.pdbx_description
1 polymer ?
#
loop_
_entity_poly.entity_id
_entity_poly.type
_entity_poly.pdbx_seq_one_letter_code
_entity_poly.pdbx_strand_id
1 'polypeptide(L)'
;MKTNEVEKIKYVLVRASAAGIHAGEFISRDGNAVTLRNARRIWRWDTREDSVKARTLSDVSRIGAGSQGKVSAPVEEIMIIDVCEIITCSPEGERAIREAPAW
;
A
#
# COMPACT_ATOMS: atom_id res chain seq x y z
N MET A 1 9.68 -4.11 34.63
CA MET A 1 10.40 -4.38 33.37
C MET A 1 9.34 -4.42 32.28
N LYS A 2 9.19 -3.36 31.48
CA LYS A 2 8.22 -3.37 30.38
C LYS A 2 8.80 -4.27 29.29
N THR A 3 8.08 -5.31 28.93
CA THR A 3 8.41 -6.13 27.75
C THR A 3 8.50 -5.20 26.55
N ASN A 4 9.64 -5.23 25.85
CA ASN A 4 9.78 -4.55 24.55
C ASN A 4 8.87 -5.29 23.57
N GLU A 5 7.62 -4.84 23.47
CA GLU A 5 6.77 -5.20 22.34
C GLU A 5 7.47 -4.67 21.08
N VAL A 6 7.85 -5.58 20.20
CA VAL A 6 8.31 -5.22 18.86
C VAL A 6 7.10 -4.58 18.18
N GLU A 7 7.13 -3.27 17.96
CA GLU A 7 6.07 -2.60 17.22
C GLU A 7 5.88 -3.31 15.88
N LYS A 8 4.67 -3.82 15.66
CA LYS A 8 4.34 -4.48 14.41
C LYS A 8 4.44 -3.45 13.28
N ILE A 9 5.34 -3.69 12.34
CA ILE A 9 5.49 -2.87 11.13
C ILE A 9 4.15 -2.87 10.39
N LYS A 10 3.62 -1.67 10.13
CA LYS A 10 2.33 -1.49 9.45
C LYS A 10 2.54 -1.51 7.94
N TYR A 11 1.75 -2.30 7.22
CA TYR A 11 1.64 -2.18 5.78
C TYR A 11 0.66 -1.05 5.43
N VAL A 12 1.09 -0.09 4.63
CA VAL A 12 0.32 1.13 4.35
C VAL A 12 0.19 1.37 2.85
N LEU A 13 -0.90 2.02 2.46
CA LEU A 13 -1.04 2.71 1.18
C LEU A 13 -0.62 4.17 1.33
N VAL A 14 0.14 4.67 0.38
CA VAL A 14 0.62 6.06 0.33
C VAL A 14 0.19 6.65 -1.01
N ARG A 15 -0.60 7.73 -0.96
CA ARG A 15 -0.95 8.52 -2.14
C ARG A 15 -0.04 9.73 -2.23
N ALA A 16 0.63 9.91 -3.36
CA ALA A 16 1.35 11.13 -3.70
C ALA A 16 0.73 11.77 -4.94
N SER A 17 0.58 13.10 -4.93
CA SER A 17 -0.14 13.85 -5.98
C SER A 17 0.33 13.49 -7.39
N ALA A 18 1.63 13.53 -7.64
CA ALA A 18 2.23 13.32 -8.96
C ALA A 18 2.71 11.87 -9.21
N ALA A 19 2.97 11.09 -8.15
CA ALA A 19 3.66 9.80 -8.27
C ALA A 19 2.74 8.56 -8.23
N GLY A 20 1.43 8.75 -8.04
CA GLY A 20 0.50 7.62 -8.00
C GLY A 20 0.24 7.12 -6.59
N ILE A 21 0.00 5.82 -6.46
CA ILE A 21 -0.26 5.13 -5.20
C ILE A 21 0.81 4.06 -5.01
N HIS A 22 1.31 3.98 -3.79
CA HIS A 22 2.30 3.02 -3.35
C HIS A 22 1.77 2.23 -2.18
N ALA A 23 2.22 1.00 -2.01
CA ALA A 23 1.92 0.17 -0.86
C ALA A 23 3.20 -0.47 -0.33
N GLY A 24 3.38 -0.57 0.98
CA GLY A 24 4.61 -1.12 1.53
C GLY A 24 4.63 -1.09 3.05
N GLU A 25 5.69 -1.65 3.61
CA GLU A 25 5.98 -1.60 5.04
C GLU A 25 6.44 -0.18 5.41
N PHE A 26 5.71 0.48 6.32
CA PHE A 26 6.04 1.82 6.76
C PHE A 26 7.33 1.83 7.59
N ILE A 27 8.31 2.63 7.18
CA ILE A 27 9.58 2.79 7.89
C ILE A 27 9.65 4.13 8.60
N SER A 28 9.44 5.23 7.87
CA SER A 28 9.55 6.57 8.43
C SER A 28 8.76 7.59 7.62
N ARG A 29 8.54 8.75 8.24
CA ARG A 29 8.00 9.94 7.61
C ARG A 29 8.83 11.14 8.04
N ASP A 30 9.23 11.96 7.08
CA ASP A 30 9.87 13.25 7.31
C ASP A 30 9.13 14.33 6.49
N GLY A 31 8.38 15.19 7.17
CA GLY A 31 7.48 16.14 6.53
C GLY A 31 6.49 15.48 5.57
N ASN A 32 6.69 15.72 4.27
CA ASN A 32 5.88 15.18 3.17
C ASN A 32 6.55 14.00 2.44
N ALA A 33 7.67 13.48 2.96
CA ALA A 33 8.33 12.29 2.47
C ALA A 33 8.00 11.07 3.33
N VAL A 34 7.76 9.91 2.70
CA VAL A 34 7.52 8.63 3.37
C VAL A 34 8.45 7.58 2.78
N THR A 35 9.14 6.84 3.65
CA THR A 35 9.96 5.70 3.25
C THR A 35 9.20 4.41 3.50
N LEU A 36 9.09 3.58 2.46
CA LEU A 36 8.49 2.25 2.52
C LEU A 36 9.54 1.19 2.17
N ARG A 37 9.46 0.02 2.81
CA ARG A 37 10.15 -1.21 2.39
C ARG A 37 9.20 -2.19 1.73
N ASN A 38 9.77 -3.11 0.95
CA ASN A 38 9.02 -4.13 0.20
C ASN A 38 7.86 -3.50 -0.59
N ALA A 39 8.16 -2.34 -1.19
CA ALA A 39 7.16 -1.42 -1.68
C ALA A 39 6.71 -1.79 -3.09
N ARG A 40 5.43 -1.67 -3.37
CA ARG A 40 4.80 -1.91 -4.66
C ARG A 40 4.07 -0.66 -5.13
N ARG A 41 3.99 -0.43 -6.43
CA ARG A 41 3.14 0.62 -7.01
C ARG A 41 1.80 0.03 -7.42
N ILE A 42 0.72 0.77 -7.17
CA ILE A 42 -0.60 0.47 -7.70
C ILE A 42 -0.87 1.45 -8.83
N TRP A 43 -0.62 1.02 -10.07
CA TRP A 43 -0.84 1.84 -11.26
C TRP A 43 -2.33 1.97 -11.58
N ARG A 44 -3.09 0.92 -11.31
CA ARG A 44 -4.54 0.86 -11.47
C ARG A 44 -5.11 -0.12 -10.44
N TRP A 45 -6.25 0.21 -9.86
CA TRP A 45 -7.12 -0.77 -9.22
C TRP A 45 -8.36 -0.95 -10.10
N ASP A 46 -8.82 -2.18 -10.24
CA ASP A 46 -10.02 -2.50 -10.99
C ASP A 46 -10.67 -3.75 -10.42
N THR A 47 -11.82 -3.53 -9.79
CA THR A 47 -12.65 -4.58 -9.20
C THR A 47 -13.93 -4.80 -10.00
N ARG A 48 -14.02 -4.42 -11.28
CA ARG A 48 -15.27 -4.55 -12.06
C ARG A 48 -15.71 -6.00 -12.23
N GLU A 49 -14.79 -6.93 -12.26
CA GLU A 49 -15.05 -8.37 -12.36
C GLU A 49 -15.18 -9.06 -10.99
N ASP A 50 -14.78 -8.39 -9.91
CA ASP A 50 -14.77 -8.98 -8.56
C ASP A 50 -16.14 -8.92 -7.87
N SER A 51 -16.40 -9.84 -6.95
CA SER A 51 -17.64 -9.81 -6.14
C SER A 51 -17.69 -8.62 -5.17
N VAL A 52 -16.53 -8.18 -4.68
CA VAL A 52 -16.38 -7.02 -3.78
C VAL A 52 -15.77 -5.86 -4.57
N LYS A 53 -16.32 -4.65 -4.40
CA LYS A 53 -15.91 -3.48 -5.18
C LYS A 53 -15.05 -2.53 -4.37
N ALA A 54 -13.94 -2.06 -4.96
CA ALA A 54 -13.17 -0.93 -4.47
C ALA A 54 -13.54 0.33 -5.26
N ARG A 55 -14.04 1.35 -4.58
CA ARG A 55 -14.37 2.66 -5.19
C ARG A 55 -13.44 3.77 -4.73
N THR A 56 -12.76 3.56 -3.60
CA THR A 56 -11.87 4.53 -2.95
C THR A 56 -10.58 3.86 -2.51
N LEU A 57 -9.56 4.64 -2.14
CA LEU A 57 -8.32 4.10 -1.56
C LEU A 57 -8.54 3.45 -0.19
N SER A 58 -9.56 3.90 0.55
CA SER A 58 -9.99 3.23 1.79
C SER A 58 -10.55 1.83 1.53
N ASP A 59 -11.18 1.59 0.38
CA ASP A 59 -11.57 0.24 -0.01
C ASP A 59 -10.33 -0.58 -0.42
N VAL A 60 -9.44 0.00 -1.23
CA VAL A 60 -8.19 -0.66 -1.65
C VAL A 60 -7.35 -1.08 -0.45
N SER A 61 -7.29 -0.27 0.62
CA SER A 61 -6.56 -0.63 1.84
C SER A 61 -7.13 -1.85 2.56
N ARG A 62 -8.40 -2.18 2.32
CA ARG A 62 -9.09 -3.32 2.94
C ARG A 62 -9.13 -4.56 2.05
N ILE A 63 -9.22 -4.40 0.74
CA ILE A 63 -9.49 -5.53 -0.18
C ILE A 63 -8.47 -5.67 -1.32
N GLY A 64 -7.52 -4.75 -1.43
CA GLY A 64 -6.50 -4.74 -2.50
C GLY A 64 -6.97 -4.09 -3.79
N ALA A 65 -6.15 -4.25 -4.85
CA ALA A 65 -6.32 -3.57 -6.14
C ALA A 65 -7.32 -4.25 -7.10
N GLY A 66 -7.89 -5.39 -6.71
CA GLY A 66 -8.79 -6.20 -7.53
C GLY A 66 -8.08 -7.11 -8.54
N SER A 67 -8.83 -8.07 -9.09
CA SER A 67 -8.29 -9.09 -10.02
C SER A 67 -7.75 -8.51 -11.32
N GLN A 68 -8.30 -7.38 -11.77
CA GLN A 68 -7.87 -6.65 -12.97
C GLN A 68 -6.94 -5.45 -12.62
N GLY A 69 -6.49 -5.36 -11.37
CA GLY A 69 -5.55 -4.36 -10.91
C GLY A 69 -4.16 -4.51 -11.52
N LYS A 70 -3.39 -3.43 -11.54
CA LYS A 70 -1.99 -3.39 -12.01
C LYS A 70 -1.07 -3.01 -10.87
N VAL A 71 -0.42 -4.03 -10.30
CA VAL A 71 0.50 -3.87 -9.17
C VAL A 71 1.91 -4.24 -9.62
N SER A 72 2.88 -3.34 -9.43
CA SER A 72 4.26 -3.58 -9.84
C SER A 72 4.91 -4.71 -9.05
N ALA A 73 6.01 -5.27 -9.53
CA ALA A 73 6.93 -6.03 -8.68
C ALA A 73 7.38 -5.19 -7.47
N PRO A 74 7.74 -5.83 -6.33
CA PRO A 74 8.24 -5.10 -5.17
C PRO A 74 9.63 -4.52 -5.44
N VAL A 75 9.89 -3.36 -4.87
CA VAL A 75 11.24 -2.81 -4.68
C VAL A 75 11.60 -2.88 -3.20
N GLU A 76 12.88 -3.07 -2.90
CA GLU A 76 13.34 -3.25 -1.52
C GLU A 76 13.02 -2.03 -0.66
N GLU A 77 13.27 -0.83 -1.18
CA GLU A 77 13.00 0.43 -0.49
C GLU A 77 12.61 1.53 -1.50
N ILE A 78 11.75 2.44 -1.07
CA ILE A 78 11.42 3.66 -1.82
C ILE A 78 11.11 4.82 -0.87
N MET A 79 11.65 5.99 -1.19
CA MET A 79 11.21 7.26 -0.62
C MET A 79 10.22 7.93 -1.58
N ILE A 80 9.04 8.26 -1.06
CA ILE A 80 7.94 8.90 -1.80
C ILE A 80 7.81 10.31 -1.26
N ILE A 81 7.92 11.31 -2.13
CA ILE A 81 7.77 12.73 -1.79
C ILE A 81 6.38 13.25 -2.17
N ASP A 82 6.00 14.39 -1.61
CA ASP A 82 4.71 15.05 -1.83
C ASP A 82 3.49 14.14 -1.54
N VAL A 83 3.57 13.44 -0.40
CA VAL A 83 2.52 12.56 0.10
C VAL A 83 1.30 13.35 0.58
N CYS A 84 0.12 12.96 0.11
CA CYS A 84 -1.16 13.57 0.45
C CYS A 84 -1.96 12.74 1.47
N GLU A 85 -1.79 11.42 1.47
CA GLU A 85 -2.55 10.50 2.32
C GLU A 85 -1.73 9.22 2.61
N ILE A 86 -1.86 8.70 3.84
CA ILE A 86 -1.31 7.40 4.25
C ILE A 86 -2.44 6.62 4.94
N ILE A 87 -2.76 5.43 4.44
CA ILE A 87 -3.83 4.57 4.98
C ILE A 87 -3.22 3.24 5.43
N THR A 88 -3.45 2.82 6.67
CA THR A 88 -3.06 1.48 7.12
C THR A 88 -3.93 0.43 6.42
N CYS A 89 -3.29 -0.61 5.87
CA CYS A 89 -4.00 -1.71 5.25
C CYS A 89 -4.56 -2.67 6.30
N SER A 90 -5.72 -3.27 6.02
CA SER A 90 -6.16 -4.45 6.77
C SER A 90 -5.27 -5.66 6.42
N PRO A 91 -5.27 -6.73 7.23
CA PRO A 91 -4.56 -7.95 6.90
C PRO A 91 -4.94 -8.52 5.51
N GLU A 92 -6.22 -8.43 5.15
CA GLU A 92 -6.73 -8.88 3.86
C GLU A 92 -6.23 -8.00 2.71
N GLY A 93 -6.26 -6.67 2.87
CA GLY A 93 -5.74 -5.74 1.87
C GLY A 93 -4.24 -5.86 1.67
N GLU A 94 -3.48 -6.00 2.75
CA GLU A 94 -2.04 -6.29 2.69
C GLU A 94 -1.77 -7.59 1.92
N ARG A 95 -2.44 -8.70 2.29
CA ARG A 95 -2.27 -9.98 1.62
C ARG A 95 -2.57 -9.87 0.13
N ALA A 96 -3.71 -9.29 -0.23
CA ALA A 96 -4.13 -9.11 -1.61
C ALA A 96 -3.12 -8.28 -2.43
N ILE A 97 -2.57 -7.20 -1.84
CA ILE A 97 -1.57 -6.36 -2.51
C ILE A 97 -0.22 -7.08 -2.61
N ARG A 98 0.20 -7.89 -1.64
CA ARG A 98 1.46 -8.64 -1.70
C ARG A 98 1.41 -9.79 -2.71
N GLU A 99 0.28 -10.49 -2.78
CA GLU A 99 0.09 -11.66 -3.64
C GLU A 99 -0.30 -11.30 -5.08
N ALA A 100 -0.70 -10.06 -5.35
CA ALA A 100 -1.02 -9.62 -6.70
C ALA A 100 0.15 -9.92 -7.67
N PRO A 101 -0.11 -10.53 -8.84
CA PRO A 101 0.95 -10.79 -9.80
C PRO A 101 1.61 -9.47 -10.21
N ALA A 102 2.91 -9.52 -10.48
CA ALA A 102 3.57 -8.37 -11.10
C ALA A 102 2.95 -8.16 -12.49
N TRP A 103 2.30 -7.02 -12.67
CA TRP A 103 1.88 -6.52 -13.97
C TRP A 103 3.08 -5.99 -14.75
#